data_AF-A0A7X9FX37-F1
#
_entry.id   AF-A0A7X9FX37-F1
#
_cell.length_a   1.000
_cell.length_b   1.000
_cell.length_c   1.000
_cell.angle_alpha   90.00
_cell.angle_beta   90.00
_cell.angle_gamma   90.00
#
_symmetry.space_group_name_H-M   'P 1'
#
loop_
_entity.id
_entity.type
_entity.pdbx_description
1 polymer ?
#
loop_
_entity_poly.entity_id
_entity_poly.type
_entity_poly.pdbx_seq_one_letter_code
_entity_poly.pdbx_strand_id
1 'polypeptide(L)'
;MAEKLNKNNKLLCFVLHSHIPYVIGHGTWPHGTDWLFEAAAETYLPLLEVLLRLEAEGLQAGLTISLTPVLVEQLSSQTFRQSFLDYLTMKLEASASDYLYFQRTGEKQLMNLALYWRKWYENIYHLFLDEFHSDLISAFGHFQETGSIEIITSAATHGYLPLLASDQSVRHQVQQGRFIYEKYFGRKPAGFWLPECAYRPAYGWQP
;
A
#
# COMPACT_ATOMS: atom_id res chain seq x y z
N MET A 1 -27.39 1.37 14.62
CA MET A 1 -27.73 0.55 15.81
C MET A 1 -26.51 -0.31 16.11
N ALA A 2 -25.76 -0.01 17.17
CA ALA A 2 -24.66 -0.87 17.59
C ALA A 2 -25.26 -2.08 18.31
N GLU A 3 -25.23 -3.25 17.68
CA GLU A 3 -25.50 -4.51 18.35
C GLU A 3 -24.57 -4.60 19.56
N LYS A 4 -25.15 -4.83 20.75
CA LYS A 4 -24.38 -5.03 21.97
C LYS A 4 -23.48 -6.24 21.75
N LEU A 5 -22.17 -6.01 21.64
CA LEU A 5 -21.14 -7.04 21.56
C LEU A 5 -21.39 -8.07 22.67
N ASN A 6 -21.78 -9.27 22.27
CA ASN A 6 -21.98 -10.39 23.18
C ASN A 6 -20.64 -10.74 23.82
N LYS A 7 -20.58 -10.88 25.16
CA LYS A 7 -19.32 -11.14 25.90
C LYS A 7 -18.62 -12.46 25.49
N ASN A 8 -19.30 -13.32 24.73
CA ASN A 8 -18.74 -14.56 24.19
C ASN A 8 -18.16 -14.41 22.78
N ASN A 9 -18.33 -13.27 22.10
CA ASN A 9 -17.77 -13.06 20.77
C ASN A 9 -16.27 -12.74 20.90
N LYS A 10 -15.43 -13.59 20.31
CA LYS A 10 -14.01 -13.31 20.12
C LYS A 10 -13.86 -12.36 18.94
N LEU A 11 -13.09 -11.30 19.12
CA LEU A 11 -12.76 -10.35 18.06
C LEU A 11 -11.33 -10.62 17.57
N LEU A 12 -11.15 -10.54 16.25
CA LEU A 12 -9.85 -10.57 15.59
C LEU A 12 -9.71 -9.27 14.81
N CYS A 13 -8.58 -8.59 14.94
CA CYS A 13 -8.27 -7.38 14.21
C CYS A 13 -6.93 -7.57 13.50
N PHE A 14 -6.95 -7.58 12.17
CA PHE A 14 -5.75 -7.45 11.37
C PHE A 14 -5.47 -5.95 11.14
N VAL A 15 -4.25 -5.53 11.49
CA VAL A 15 -3.76 -4.19 11.21
C VAL A 15 -2.56 -4.33 10.28
N LEU A 16 -2.75 -3.98 9.00
CA LEU A 16 -1.71 -4.05 7.97
C LEU A 16 -1.03 -2.69 7.85
N HIS A 17 0.25 -2.61 8.16
CA HIS A 17 1.01 -1.35 8.05
C HIS A 17 1.78 -1.28 6.74
N SER A 18 1.44 -0.29 5.91
CA SER A 18 2.05 -0.07 4.59
C SER A 18 2.87 1.21 4.57
N HIS A 19 4.16 1.04 4.30
CA HIS A 19 5.14 2.11 4.26
C HIS A 19 6.22 1.82 3.22
N ILE A 20 6.52 2.83 2.40
CA ILE A 20 7.73 2.92 1.58
C ILE A 20 8.25 4.35 1.79
N PRO A 21 9.56 4.57 2.05
CA PRO A 21 10.11 5.91 2.16
C PRO A 21 9.99 6.67 0.83
N TYR A 22 10.34 7.96 0.82
CA TYR A 22 10.29 8.73 -0.42
C TYR A 22 11.39 8.29 -1.39
N VAL A 23 11.01 7.60 -2.46
CA VAL A 23 11.93 7.01 -3.45
C VAL A 23 11.79 7.64 -4.84
N ILE A 24 10.67 8.31 -5.15
CA ILE A 24 10.48 8.98 -6.44
C ILE A 24 11.58 10.04 -6.64
N GLY A 25 12.29 9.94 -7.77
CA GLY A 25 13.42 10.82 -8.11
C GLY A 25 14.73 10.52 -7.38
N HIS A 26 14.82 9.42 -6.63
CA HIS A 26 15.99 9.06 -5.80
C HIS A 26 16.61 7.71 -6.21
N GLY A 27 16.71 7.47 -7.51
CA GLY A 27 17.21 6.22 -8.08
C GLY A 27 16.12 5.17 -8.32
N THR A 28 16.48 4.14 -9.07
CA THR A 28 15.52 3.11 -9.55
C THR A 28 15.84 1.75 -8.94
N TRP A 29 17.04 1.21 -9.20
CA TRP A 29 17.49 -0.11 -8.76
C TRP A 29 18.92 -0.04 -8.20
N PRO A 30 19.32 -0.85 -7.20
CA PRO A 30 18.54 -1.90 -6.49
C PRO A 30 17.65 -1.37 -5.35
N HIS A 31 17.84 -0.11 -4.97
CA HIS A 31 17.10 0.56 -3.91
C HIS A 31 16.59 1.88 -4.48
N GLY A 32 15.28 2.06 -4.55
CA GLY A 32 14.68 3.18 -5.27
C GLY A 32 13.23 2.92 -5.62
N THR A 33 12.79 3.45 -6.76
CA THR A 33 11.40 3.33 -7.22
C THR A 33 10.93 1.89 -7.42
N ASP A 34 11.84 0.94 -7.66
CA ASP A 34 11.47 -0.47 -7.82
C ASP A 34 10.79 -1.03 -6.57
N TRP A 35 11.19 -0.61 -5.37
CA TRP A 35 10.49 -1.01 -4.13
C TRP A 35 9.03 -0.56 -4.11
N LEU A 36 8.76 0.65 -4.60
CA LEU A 36 7.40 1.18 -4.68
C LEU A 36 6.57 0.41 -5.72
N PHE A 37 7.17 0.08 -6.86
CA PHE A 37 6.51 -0.67 -7.93
C PHE A 37 6.26 -2.13 -7.55
N GLU A 38 7.24 -2.81 -6.95
CA GLU A 38 7.09 -4.15 -6.40
C GLU A 38 5.98 -4.19 -5.35
N ALA A 39 5.97 -3.24 -4.40
CA ALA A 39 4.90 -3.17 -3.41
C ALA A 39 3.51 -2.93 -4.06
N ALA A 40 3.43 -2.07 -5.08
CA ALA A 40 2.18 -1.84 -5.81
C ALA A 40 1.68 -3.10 -6.54
N ALA A 41 2.58 -3.76 -7.29
CA ALA A 41 2.24 -4.93 -8.10
C ALA A 41 1.97 -6.18 -7.23
N GLU A 42 2.79 -6.43 -6.22
CA GLU A 42 2.83 -7.70 -5.49
C GLU A 42 2.08 -7.65 -4.15
N THR A 43 1.70 -6.47 -3.68
CA THR A 43 0.96 -6.30 -2.41
C THR A 43 -0.33 -5.51 -2.57
N TYR A 44 -0.27 -4.26 -3.05
CA TYR A 44 -1.44 -3.37 -2.99
C TYR A 44 -2.53 -3.77 -3.98
N LEU A 45 -2.19 -4.06 -5.23
CA LEU A 45 -3.15 -4.52 -6.23
C LEU A 45 -3.75 -5.90 -5.90
N PRO A 46 -2.96 -6.91 -5.50
CA PRO A 46 -3.51 -8.18 -5.02
C PRO A 46 -4.44 -8.02 -3.80
N LEU A 47 -4.12 -7.11 -2.87
CA LEU A 47 -5.01 -6.83 -1.74
C LEU A 47 -6.32 -6.19 -2.21
N LEU A 48 -6.27 -5.21 -3.11
CA LEU A 48 -7.47 -4.60 -3.69
C LEU A 48 -8.30 -5.62 -4.47
N GLU A 49 -7.69 -6.56 -5.20
CA GLU A 49 -8.38 -7.66 -5.87
C GLU A 49 -9.10 -8.58 -4.87
N VAL A 50 -8.48 -8.87 -3.70
CA VAL A 50 -9.16 -9.60 -2.61
C VAL A 50 -10.37 -8.81 -2.09
N LEU A 51 -10.22 -7.50 -1.85
CA LEU A 51 -11.31 -6.65 -1.38
C LEU A 51 -12.46 -6.58 -2.38
N LEU A 52 -12.15 -6.47 -3.67
CA LEU A 52 -13.12 -6.46 -4.77
C LEU A 52 -13.91 -7.77 -4.81
N ARG A 53 -13.25 -8.93 -4.67
CA ARG A 53 -13.93 -10.23 -4.62
C ARG A 53 -14.84 -10.37 -3.41
N LEU A 54 -14.37 -9.95 -2.22
CA LEU A 54 -15.20 -9.98 -1.01
C LEU A 54 -16.43 -9.09 -1.16
N GLU A 55 -16.29 -7.89 -1.72
CA GLU A 55 -17.41 -6.99 -2.00
C GLU A 55 -18.42 -7.62 -2.98
N ALA A 56 -17.94 -8.26 -4.06
CA ALA A 56 -18.80 -8.97 -5.01
C ALA A 56 -19.58 -10.14 -4.38
N GLU A 57 -19.02 -10.77 -3.33
CA GLU A 57 -19.67 -11.81 -2.54
C GLU A 57 -20.56 -11.25 -1.40
N GLY A 58 -20.63 -9.92 -1.24
CA GLY A 58 -21.39 -9.26 -0.17
C GLY A 58 -20.74 -9.41 1.21
N LEU A 59 -19.45 -9.72 1.28
CA LEU A 59 -18.68 -9.91 2.50
C LEU A 59 -17.88 -8.65 2.86
N GLN A 60 -17.78 -8.37 4.16
CA GLN A 60 -16.96 -7.29 4.70
C GLN A 60 -15.59 -7.85 5.09
N ALA A 61 -14.50 -7.20 4.67
CA ALA A 61 -13.15 -7.69 4.97
C ALA A 61 -12.80 -7.53 6.46
N GLY A 62 -13.25 -6.44 7.09
CA GLY A 62 -13.02 -6.19 8.51
C GLY A 62 -11.54 -5.95 8.84
N LEU A 63 -10.81 -5.30 7.93
CA LEU A 63 -9.37 -5.05 8.04
C LEU A 63 -9.10 -3.58 8.39
N THR A 64 -8.05 -3.34 9.18
CA THR A 64 -7.46 -2.00 9.32
C THR A 64 -6.18 -1.93 8.49
N ILE A 65 -6.03 -0.88 7.69
CA ILE A 65 -4.84 -0.63 6.87
C ILE A 65 -4.26 0.73 7.26
N SER A 66 -2.99 0.75 7.66
CA SER A 66 -2.25 1.99 7.85
C SER A 66 -1.54 2.35 6.54
N LEU A 67 -1.91 3.48 5.93
CA LEU A 67 -1.20 4.06 4.80
C LEU A 67 -0.39 5.27 5.28
N THR A 68 0.94 5.17 5.25
CA THR A 68 1.79 6.30 5.65
C THR A 68 1.62 7.49 4.70
N PRO A 69 1.62 8.74 5.19
CA PRO A 69 1.43 9.93 4.35
C PRO A 69 2.42 10.05 3.19
N VAL A 70 3.70 9.74 3.43
CA VAL A 70 4.74 9.71 2.38
C VAL A 70 4.48 8.65 1.31
N LEU A 71 3.85 7.52 1.66
CA LEU A 71 3.42 6.52 0.69
C LEU A 71 2.23 7.03 -0.13
N VAL A 72 1.23 7.61 0.53
CA VAL A 72 0.02 8.16 -0.12
C VAL A 72 0.38 9.23 -1.16
N GLU A 73 1.25 10.17 -0.81
CA GLU A 73 1.72 11.21 -1.74
C GLU A 73 2.43 10.61 -2.97
N GLN A 74 3.25 9.58 -2.79
CA GLN A 74 3.94 8.91 -3.90
C GLN A 74 2.96 8.17 -4.81
N LEU A 75 2.08 7.35 -4.24
CA LEU A 75 1.08 6.57 -4.99
C LEU A 75 0.07 7.46 -5.74
N SER A 76 -0.17 8.67 -5.25
CA SER A 76 -1.06 9.64 -5.88
C SER A 76 -0.39 10.49 -6.96
N SER A 77 0.93 10.34 -7.16
CA SER A 77 1.68 11.20 -8.07
C SER A 77 1.53 10.75 -9.53
N GLN A 78 1.51 11.71 -10.45
CA GLN A 78 1.51 11.42 -11.89
C GLN A 78 2.78 10.65 -12.31
N THR A 79 3.91 10.92 -11.66
CA THR A 79 5.17 10.22 -11.90
C THR A 79 5.04 8.73 -11.57
N PHE A 80 4.49 8.38 -10.41
CA PHE A 80 4.22 6.97 -10.07
C PHE A 80 3.33 6.32 -11.12
N ARG A 81 2.21 6.97 -11.47
CA ARG A 81 1.23 6.42 -12.42
C ARG A 81 1.87 6.02 -13.75
N GLN A 82 2.68 6.91 -14.33
CA GLN A 82 3.36 6.63 -15.60
C GLN A 82 4.45 5.56 -15.44
N SER A 83 5.37 5.76 -14.48
CA SER A 83 6.52 4.86 -14.32
C SER A 83 6.13 3.46 -13.88
N PHE A 84 5.01 3.30 -13.17
CA PHE A 84 4.50 1.98 -12.81
C PHE A 84 3.95 1.21 -14.02
N LEU A 85 3.29 1.89 -14.97
CA LEU A 85 2.90 1.25 -16.24
C LEU A 85 4.12 0.82 -17.05
N ASP A 86 5.16 1.65 -17.08
CA ASP A 86 6.42 1.32 -17.74
C ASP A 86 7.07 0.08 -17.08
N TYR A 87 7.06 0.02 -15.74
CA TYR A 87 7.53 -1.14 -14.96
C TYR A 87 6.75 -2.42 -15.29
N LEU A 88 5.41 -2.36 -15.32
CA LEU A 88 4.58 -3.52 -15.64
C LEU A 88 4.81 -4.00 -17.08
N THR A 89 4.96 -3.06 -18.02
CA THR A 89 5.29 -3.37 -19.43
C THR A 89 6.63 -4.07 -19.53
N MET A 90 7.66 -3.56 -18.84
CA MET A 90 8.97 -4.21 -18.75
C MET A 90 8.87 -5.64 -18.22
N LYS A 91 8.05 -5.91 -17.20
CA LYS A 91 7.86 -7.26 -16.65
C LYS A 91 7.12 -8.20 -17.61
N LEU A 92 6.16 -7.69 -18.38
CA LEU A 92 5.48 -8.43 -19.44
C LEU A 92 6.44 -8.81 -20.58
N GLU A 93 7.35 -7.91 -20.95
CA GLU A 93 8.38 -8.16 -21.96
C GLU A 93 9.46 -9.15 -21.46
N ALA A 94 9.88 -9.01 -20.21
CA ALA A 94 10.83 -9.92 -19.58
C ALA A 94 10.28 -11.36 -19.53
N SER A 95 9.05 -11.53 -19.04
CA SER A 95 8.40 -12.85 -18.98
C SER A 95 8.17 -13.48 -20.37
N ALA A 96 7.89 -12.67 -21.40
CA ALA A 96 7.83 -13.16 -22.79
C ALA A 96 9.19 -13.62 -23.31
N SER A 97 10.24 -12.85 -23.01
CA SER A 97 11.61 -13.17 -23.39
C SER A 97 12.10 -14.46 -22.72
N ASP A 98 11.80 -14.63 -21.43
CA ASP A 98 12.08 -15.83 -20.66
C ASP A 98 11.38 -17.05 -21.24
N TYR A 99 10.09 -16.93 -21.59
CA TYR A 99 9.36 -18.00 -22.26
C TYR A 99 10.04 -18.46 -23.54
N LEU A 100 10.42 -17.51 -24.43
CA LEU A 100 11.10 -17.82 -25.68
C LEU A 100 12.50 -18.42 -25.45
N TYR A 101 13.20 -17.99 -24.40
CA TYR A 101 14.47 -18.59 -24.00
C TYR A 101 14.28 -20.05 -23.57
N PHE A 102 13.38 -20.33 -22.63
CA PHE A 102 13.14 -21.69 -22.12
C PHE A 102 12.54 -22.63 -23.17
N GLN A 103 11.74 -22.10 -24.10
CA GLN A 103 11.25 -22.85 -25.25
C GLN A 103 12.41 -23.32 -26.14
N ARG A 104 13.40 -22.46 -26.41
CA ARG A 104 14.58 -22.78 -27.24
C ARG A 104 15.54 -23.75 -26.54
N THR A 105 15.68 -23.67 -25.22
CA THR A 105 16.58 -24.54 -24.45
C THR A 105 15.92 -25.87 -24.02
N GLY A 106 14.61 -26.02 -24.21
CA GLY A 106 13.87 -27.24 -23.86
C GLY A 106 13.46 -27.35 -22.38
N GLU A 107 13.59 -26.27 -21.61
CA GLU A 107 13.32 -26.20 -20.17
C GLU A 107 11.82 -26.06 -19.88
N LYS A 108 11.05 -27.13 -20.11
CA LYS A 108 9.57 -27.13 -20.06
C LYS A 108 8.98 -26.58 -18.76
N GLN A 109 9.61 -26.87 -17.61
CA GLN A 109 9.09 -26.41 -16.31
C GLN A 109 9.26 -24.89 -16.15
N LEU A 110 10.41 -24.35 -16.56
CA LEU A 110 10.69 -22.92 -16.51
C LEU A 110 9.87 -22.15 -17.56
N MET A 111 9.59 -22.77 -18.70
CA MET A 111 8.67 -22.25 -19.70
C MET A 111 7.25 -22.03 -19.12
N ASN A 112 6.72 -23.01 -18.37
CA ASN A 112 5.42 -22.86 -17.70
C ASN A 112 5.45 -21.78 -16.61
N LEU A 113 6.56 -21.65 -15.89
CA LEU A 113 6.74 -20.60 -14.89
C LEU A 113 6.76 -19.20 -15.54
N ALA A 114 7.41 -19.04 -16.69
CA ALA A 114 7.40 -17.79 -17.45
C ALA A 114 5.99 -17.42 -17.93
N LEU A 115 5.20 -18.40 -18.40
CA LEU A 115 3.79 -18.18 -18.74
C LEU A 115 2.94 -17.76 -17.54
N TYR A 116 3.16 -18.37 -16.37
CA TYR A 116 2.50 -17.97 -15.13
C TYR A 116 2.76 -16.50 -14.81
N TRP A 117 4.02 -16.09 -14.80
CA TRP A 117 4.39 -14.70 -14.48
C TRP A 117 3.87 -13.72 -15.52
N ARG A 118 3.89 -14.07 -16.81
CA ARG A 118 3.28 -13.25 -17.85
C ARG A 118 1.81 -12.99 -17.57
N LYS A 119 1.03 -14.05 -17.31
CA LYS A 119 -0.40 -13.95 -17.00
C LYS A 119 -0.64 -13.16 -15.72
N TRP A 120 0.22 -13.32 -14.72
CA TRP A 120 0.13 -12.59 -13.46
C TRP A 120 0.33 -11.09 -13.68
N TYR A 121 1.41 -10.67 -14.34
CA TYR A 121 1.66 -9.24 -14.63
C TYR A 121 0.61 -8.64 -15.57
N GLU A 122 0.02 -9.44 -16.48
CA GLU A 122 -1.10 -9.02 -17.32
C GLU A 122 -2.34 -8.72 -16.47
N ASN A 123 -2.66 -9.58 -15.49
CA ASN A 123 -3.74 -9.31 -14.53
C ASN A 123 -3.49 -8.05 -13.71
N ILE A 124 -2.28 -7.87 -13.18
CA ILE A 124 -1.91 -6.67 -12.41
C ILE A 124 -2.03 -5.40 -13.27
N TYR A 125 -1.63 -5.47 -14.53
CA TYR A 125 -1.79 -4.36 -15.48
C TYR A 125 -3.27 -3.98 -15.67
N HIS A 126 -4.13 -4.96 -15.91
CA HIS A 126 -5.58 -4.74 -16.07
C HIS A 126 -6.24 -4.23 -14.79
N LEU A 127 -5.91 -4.80 -13.62
CA LEU A 127 -6.39 -4.30 -12.33
C LEU A 127 -6.00 -2.83 -12.13
N PHE A 128 -4.74 -2.49 -12.41
CA PHE A 128 -4.28 -1.12 -12.22
C PHE A 128 -4.94 -0.16 -13.22
N LEU A 129 -4.91 -0.47 -14.51
CA LEU A 129 -5.33 0.47 -15.56
C LEU A 129 -6.85 0.52 -15.71
N ASP A 130 -7.48 -0.65 -15.80
CA ASP A 130 -8.87 -0.78 -16.22
C ASP A 130 -9.82 -0.75 -15.01
N GLU A 131 -9.54 -1.54 -13.97
CA GLU A 131 -10.42 -1.65 -12.79
C GLU A 131 -10.25 -0.47 -11.82
N PHE A 132 -9.01 -0.10 -11.48
CA PHE A 132 -8.73 0.96 -10.52
C PHE A 132 -8.35 2.30 -11.15
N HIS A 133 -8.45 2.42 -12.48
CA HIS A 133 -8.22 3.67 -13.23
C HIS A 133 -6.91 4.36 -12.85
N SER A 134 -5.88 3.55 -12.62
CA SER A 134 -4.53 3.90 -12.18
C SER A 134 -4.46 4.78 -10.92
N ASP A 135 -5.45 4.67 -10.02
CA ASP A 135 -5.52 5.43 -8.78
C ASP A 135 -5.80 4.49 -7.60
N LEU A 136 -4.71 4.00 -6.99
CA LEU A 136 -4.78 3.09 -5.84
C LEU A 136 -5.37 3.77 -4.61
N ILE A 137 -5.16 5.08 -4.43
CA ILE A 137 -5.61 5.78 -3.23
C ILE A 137 -7.12 5.96 -3.25
N SER A 138 -7.68 6.31 -4.41
CA SER A 138 -9.13 6.31 -4.60
C SER A 138 -9.73 4.91 -4.46
N ALA A 139 -9.05 3.87 -4.96
CA ALA A 139 -9.50 2.49 -4.80
C ALA A 139 -9.59 2.04 -3.33
N PHE A 140 -8.56 2.31 -2.52
CA PHE A 140 -8.66 2.07 -1.06
C PHE A 140 -9.74 2.95 -0.41
N GLY A 141 -9.88 4.20 -0.87
CA GLY A 141 -10.92 5.12 -0.41
C GLY A 141 -12.33 4.54 -0.54
N HIS A 142 -12.65 3.94 -1.70
CA HIS A 142 -13.93 3.25 -1.95
C HIS A 142 -14.22 2.19 -0.88
N PHE A 143 -13.28 1.26 -0.64
CA PHE A 143 -13.49 0.20 0.36
C PHE A 143 -13.60 0.74 1.80
N GLN A 144 -13.03 1.92 2.08
CA GLN A 144 -13.22 2.61 3.35
C GLN A 144 -14.59 3.30 3.44
N GLU A 145 -15.16 3.76 2.33
CA GLU A 145 -16.48 4.37 2.27
C GLU A 145 -17.59 3.32 2.40
N THR A 146 -17.40 2.13 1.82
CA THR A 146 -18.35 1.01 1.95
C THR A 146 -18.26 0.29 3.30
N GLY A 147 -17.25 0.62 4.13
CA GLY A 147 -17.05 0.07 5.46
C GLY A 147 -16.30 -1.27 5.50
N SER A 148 -15.82 -1.75 4.35
CA SER A 148 -15.08 -3.01 4.23
C SER A 148 -13.73 -2.97 4.95
N ILE A 149 -13.08 -1.80 4.93
CA ILE A 149 -11.82 -1.54 5.63
C ILE A 149 -11.88 -0.24 6.45
N GLU A 150 -11.01 -0.13 7.44
CA GLU A 150 -10.65 1.12 8.10
C GLU A 150 -9.25 1.54 7.64
N ILE A 151 -9.08 2.78 7.14
CA ILE A 151 -7.76 3.32 6.85
C ILE A 151 -7.34 4.23 8.00
N ILE A 152 -6.14 3.98 8.53
CA ILE A 152 -5.49 4.83 9.54
C ILE A 152 -4.26 5.51 8.95
N THR A 153 -3.85 6.62 9.55
CA THR A 153 -2.66 7.37 9.11
C THR A 153 -1.45 7.10 10.03
N SER A 154 -0.34 7.78 9.76
CA SER A 154 0.88 7.75 10.58
C SER A 154 1.55 9.13 10.57
N ALA A 155 2.77 9.22 11.09
CA ALA A 155 3.63 10.38 10.96
C ALA A 155 3.97 10.65 9.48
N ALA A 156 4.08 11.92 9.10
CA ALA A 156 4.29 12.38 7.72
C ALA A 156 5.29 11.53 6.91
N THR A 157 6.47 11.30 7.46
CA THR A 157 7.55 10.57 6.79
C THR A 157 7.98 9.32 7.57
N HIS A 158 7.10 8.78 8.41
CA HIS A 158 7.41 7.66 9.31
C HIS A 158 8.62 7.95 10.24
N GLY A 159 8.78 9.22 10.65
CA GLY A 159 9.89 9.61 11.53
C GLY A 159 9.81 8.93 12.89
N TYR A 160 10.95 8.45 13.41
CA TYR A 160 11.02 7.75 14.69
C TYR A 160 10.75 8.71 15.86
N LEU A 161 9.47 8.89 16.18
CA LEU A 161 8.97 10.00 17.01
C LEU A 161 9.68 10.16 18.36
N PRO A 162 9.99 9.09 19.13
CA PRO A 162 10.67 9.22 20.42
C PRO A 162 12.03 9.90 20.40
N LEU A 163 12.73 9.85 19.27
CA LEU A 163 14.10 10.39 19.11
C LEU A 163 14.13 11.74 18.38
N LEU A 164 12.97 12.30 18.01
CA LEU A 164 12.95 13.63 17.41
C LEU A 164 13.35 14.69 18.46
N ALA A 165 14.26 15.57 18.05
CA ALA A 165 14.92 16.59 18.88
C ALA A 165 13.97 17.53 19.64
N SER A 166 12.73 17.69 19.17
CA SER A 166 11.76 18.61 19.78
C SER A 166 10.33 18.11 19.66
N ASP A 167 9.49 18.49 20.62
CA ASP A 167 8.04 18.27 20.57
C ASP A 167 7.39 18.98 19.38
N GLN A 168 8.00 20.06 18.87
CA GLN A 168 7.54 20.70 17.63
C GLN A 168 7.73 19.78 16.43
N SER A 169 8.87 19.11 16.30
CA SER A 169 9.13 18.14 15.23
C SER A 169 8.13 16.97 15.27
N VAL A 170 7.85 16.43 16.47
CA VAL A 170 6.82 15.40 16.68
C VAL A 170 5.45 15.94 16.26
N ARG A 171 5.07 17.14 16.72
CA ARG A 171 3.78 17.75 16.41
C ARG A 171 3.60 17.97 14.91
N HIS A 172 4.62 18.45 14.19
CA HIS A 172 4.56 18.66 12.75
C HIS A 172 4.43 17.35 11.98
N GLN A 173 5.16 16.30 12.37
CA GLN A 173 5.03 14.96 11.78
C GLN A 173 3.59 14.43 11.91
N VAL A 174 2.97 14.56 13.09
CA VAL A 174 1.59 14.10 13.32
C VAL A 174 0.56 14.98 12.60
N GLN A 175 0.69 16.30 12.67
CA GLN A 175 -0.24 17.23 12.03
C GLN A 175 -0.23 17.10 10.50
N GLN A 176 0.96 16.99 9.90
CA GLN A 176 1.09 16.80 8.46
C GLN A 176 0.51 15.45 8.04
N GLY A 177 0.72 14.39 8.83
CA GLY A 177 0.09 13.10 8.53
C GLY A 177 -1.43 13.14 8.55
N ARG A 178 -2.02 13.82 9.55
CA ARG A 178 -3.46 14.08 9.59
C ARG A 178 -3.95 14.89 8.38
N PHE A 179 -3.21 15.94 8.00
CA PHE A 179 -3.55 16.78 6.86
C PHE A 179 -3.56 15.99 5.55
N ILE A 180 -2.54 15.16 5.30
CA ILE A 180 -2.50 14.31 4.09
C ILE A 180 -3.65 13.30 4.08
N TYR A 181 -3.94 12.66 5.21
CA TYR A 181 -5.08 11.76 5.30
C TYR A 181 -6.41 12.49 4.96
N GLU A 182 -6.65 13.66 5.56
CA GLU A 182 -7.86 14.45 5.30
C GLU A 182 -7.94 14.89 3.82
N LYS A 183 -6.80 15.26 3.20
CA LYS A 183 -6.70 15.64 1.78
C LYS A 183 -7.16 14.51 0.84
N TYR A 184 -6.75 13.27 1.10
CA TYR A 184 -7.01 12.14 0.19
C TYR A 184 -8.26 11.34 0.51
N PHE A 185 -8.70 11.28 1.78
CA PHE A 185 -9.84 10.46 2.21
C PHE A 185 -11.05 11.27 2.68
N GLY A 186 -10.98 12.62 2.63
CA GLY A 186 -12.10 13.52 2.89
C GLY A 186 -12.65 13.51 4.33
N ARG A 187 -11.99 12.82 5.26
CA ARG A 187 -12.43 12.66 6.66
C ARG A 187 -11.24 12.72 7.62
N LYS A 188 -11.50 12.89 8.91
CA LYS A 188 -10.47 12.81 9.96
C LYS A 188 -10.11 11.34 10.22
N PRO A 189 -8.83 10.99 10.40
CA PRO A 189 -8.45 9.62 10.73
C PRO A 189 -8.90 9.28 12.16
N ALA A 190 -9.48 8.09 12.34
CA ALA A 190 -9.91 7.59 13.66
C ALA A 190 -8.76 6.89 14.41
N GLY A 191 -7.82 6.29 13.68
CA GLY A 191 -6.64 5.64 14.23
C GLY A 191 -5.32 6.25 13.74
N PHE A 192 -4.24 5.87 14.40
CA PHE A 192 -2.88 6.32 14.09
C PHE A 192 -1.89 5.19 14.34
N TRP A 193 -1.12 4.83 13.31
CA TRP A 193 0.02 3.94 13.45
C TRP A 193 1.24 4.74 13.91
N LEU A 194 1.72 4.45 15.12
CA LEU A 194 2.99 5.00 15.61
C LEU A 194 4.14 4.42 14.77
N PRO A 195 5.03 5.24 14.18
CA PRO A 195 6.18 4.72 13.46
C PRO A 195 6.99 3.75 14.32
N GLU A 196 7.19 2.52 13.82
CA GLU A 196 7.83 1.41 14.53
C GLU A 196 7.18 1.04 15.88
N CYS A 197 5.90 1.37 16.06
CA CYS A 197 5.22 1.31 17.37
C CYS A 197 6.01 2.05 18.47
N ALA A 198 6.87 3.00 18.09
CA ALA A 198 7.81 3.62 19.00
C ALA A 198 7.07 4.66 19.86
N TYR A 199 7.16 4.47 21.17
CA TYR A 199 6.42 5.26 22.15
C TYR A 199 7.37 5.82 23.22
N ARG A 200 7.16 7.09 23.55
CA ARG A 200 7.85 7.79 24.65
C ARG A 200 6.80 8.33 25.62
N PRO A 201 6.74 7.86 26.87
CA PRO A 201 5.85 8.45 27.87
C PRO A 201 6.32 9.87 28.25
N ALA A 202 5.53 10.58 29.05
CA ALA A 202 5.94 11.88 29.59
C ALA A 202 7.03 11.70 30.66
N TYR A 203 8.21 12.26 30.42
CA TYR A 203 9.30 12.39 31.40
C TYR A 203 10.28 13.50 30.96
N GLY A 204 11.22 13.88 31.83
CA GLY A 204 12.29 14.79 31.48
C GLY A 204 13.24 14.15 30.48
N TRP A 205 13.18 14.56 29.22
CA TRP A 205 13.98 14.01 28.13
C TRP A 205 15.09 14.98 27.71
N GLN A 206 16.28 14.45 27.46
CA GLN A 206 17.39 15.20 26.87
C GLN A 206 17.77 14.57 25.51
N PRO A 207 17.88 15.38 24.45
CA PRO A 207 18.33 14.94 23.12
C PRO A 207 19.75 14.38 23.10
#